data_AF-A0A3N5NBP6-F1
#
_entry.id   AF-A0A3N5NBP6-F1
#
_cell.length_a   1.000
_cell.length_b   1.000
_cell.length_c   1.000
_cell.angle_alpha   90.00
_cell.angle_beta   90.00
_cell.angle_gamma   90.00
#
_symmetry.space_group_name_H-M   'P 1'
#
loop_
_entity.id
_entity.type
_entity.pdbx_description
1 polymer ?
#
loop_
_entity_poly.entity_id
_entity_poly.type
_entity_poly.pdbx_seq_one_letter_code
_entity_poly.pdbx_strand_id
1 'polypeptide(L)'
;MTYTDAVKSGFRLINSKWQLVVIQVGMMIANFIGFLVIVGIPLGIAFIVFGLDLTGLAQARDIMELLRHPSELLSKYMGLALLVLVSFLLYILAITTAGLFVFAGAIGTIGRSVYDPARKFSMKLFFDEARKIFFPLMWFSLLMGLVFIVIAFFLGLLGGGVAAIVQGARSQDSTLALFLGIFFSLLLALLAISVILGAIAVTVYGVAILFFKA
;
A
#
# COMPACT_ATOMS: atom_id res chain seq x y z
N MET A 1 33.69 -2.72 5.80
CA MET A 1 32.54 -3.15 6.64
C MET A 1 31.80 -4.21 5.83
N THR A 2 31.68 -5.44 6.33
CA THR A 2 31.02 -6.53 5.61
C THR A 2 29.50 -6.32 5.65
N TYR A 3 28.76 -6.71 4.61
CA TYR A 3 27.29 -6.58 4.56
C TYR A 3 26.61 -7.21 5.79
N THR A 4 27.12 -8.34 6.24
CA THR A 4 26.66 -9.05 7.44
C THR A 4 26.81 -8.22 8.71
N ASP A 5 27.87 -7.42 8.83
CA ASP A 5 28.12 -6.59 10.01
C ASP A 5 27.21 -5.36 10.02
N ALA A 6 26.91 -4.79 8.85
CA ALA A 6 25.95 -3.71 8.72
C ALA A 6 24.53 -4.17 9.12
N VAL A 7 24.10 -5.35 8.65
CA VAL A 7 22.80 -5.93 9.01
C VAL A 7 22.72 -6.22 10.51
N LYS A 8 23.72 -6.90 11.08
CA LYS A 8 23.77 -7.20 12.53
C LYS A 8 23.75 -5.92 13.37
N SER A 9 24.48 -4.88 12.94
CA SER A 9 24.51 -3.59 13.63
C SER A 9 23.15 -2.90 13.57
N GLY A 10 22.46 -2.95 12.42
CA GLY A 10 21.10 -2.43 12.27
C GLY A 10 20.10 -3.11 13.20
N PHE A 11 20.10 -4.44 13.27
CA PHE A 11 19.23 -5.19 14.20
C PHE A 11 19.52 -4.86 15.66
N ARG A 12 20.80 -4.75 16.04
CA ARG A 12 21.19 -4.38 17.41
C ARG A 12 20.74 -2.97 17.75
N LEU A 13 20.82 -2.04 16.81
CA LEU A 13 20.37 -0.65 16.99
C LEU A 13 18.86 -0.56 17.22
N ILE A 14 18.07 -1.29 16.41
CA ILE A 14 16.61 -1.34 16.57
C ILE A 14 16.23 -1.97 17.90
N ASN A 15 16.86 -3.09 18.27
CA ASN A 15 16.56 -3.78 19.53
C ASN A 15 16.90 -2.94 20.77
N SER A 16 17.97 -2.14 20.69
CA SER A 16 18.32 -1.18 21.75
C SER A 16 17.27 -0.08 21.95
N LYS A 17 16.45 0.20 20.92
CA LYS A 17 15.44 1.27 20.91
C LYS A 17 14.03 0.68 20.76
N TRP A 18 13.68 -0.28 21.62
CA TRP A 18 12.38 -0.98 21.63
C TRP A 18 11.17 -0.03 21.62
N GLN A 19 11.32 1.19 22.14
CA GLN A 19 10.29 2.24 22.11
C GLN A 19 9.81 2.58 20.69
N LEU A 20 10.67 2.46 19.67
CA LEU A 20 10.25 2.60 18.27
C LEU A 20 9.31 1.48 17.82
N VAL A 21 9.59 0.25 18.26
CA VAL A 21 8.73 -0.91 17.97
C VAL A 21 7.36 -0.70 18.62
N VAL A 22 7.30 -0.18 19.84
CA VAL A 22 6.03 0.16 20.51
C VAL A 22 5.22 1.17 19.72
N ILE A 23 5.86 2.22 19.19
CA ILE A 23 5.19 3.24 18.38
C ILE A 23 4.63 2.62 17.10
N GLN A 24 5.38 1.73 16.44
CA GLN A 24 4.92 1.03 15.25
C GLN A 24 3.74 0.09 15.54
N VAL A 25 3.81 -0.68 16.63
CA VAL A 25 2.71 -1.54 17.06
C VAL A 25 1.47 -0.70 17.44
N GLY A 26 1.66 0.40 18.16
CA GLY A 26 0.60 1.35 18.48
C GLY A 26 -0.06 1.92 17.22
N MET A 27 0.73 2.25 16.21
CA MET A 27 0.22 2.68 14.91
C MET A 27 -0.57 1.57 14.21
N MET A 28 -0.10 0.32 14.24
CA MET A 28 -0.84 -0.82 13.68
C MET A 28 -2.21 -1.01 14.36
N ILE A 29 -2.29 -0.87 15.68
CA ILE A 29 -3.54 -0.96 16.43
C ILE A 29 -4.45 0.23 16.08
N ALA A 30 -3.91 1.45 16.06
CA ALA A 30 -4.65 2.64 15.66
C ALA A 30 -5.18 2.54 14.23
N ASN A 31 -4.45 1.90 13.33
CA ASN A 31 -4.87 1.61 11.97
C ASN A 31 -6.12 0.71 11.96
N PHE A 32 -6.06 -0.40 12.68
CA PHE A 32 -7.17 -1.35 12.78
C PHE A 32 -8.43 -0.69 13.39
N ILE A 33 -8.28 0.05 14.49
CA ILE A 33 -9.39 0.76 15.12
C ILE A 33 -9.93 1.85 14.19
N GLY A 34 -9.04 2.63 13.56
CA GLY A 34 -9.40 3.67 12.61
C GLY A 34 -10.21 3.15 11.43
N PHE A 35 -9.87 1.95 10.91
CA PHE A 35 -10.64 1.30 9.87
C PHE A 35 -12.07 0.99 10.32
N LEU A 36 -12.21 0.36 11.49
CA LEU A 36 -13.53 0.00 12.03
C LEU A 36 -14.38 1.24 12.29
N VAL A 37 -13.79 2.32 12.80
CA VAL A 37 -14.51 3.56 13.12
C VAL A 37 -14.87 4.36 11.87
N ILE A 38 -13.91 4.61 10.98
CA ILE A 38 -14.08 5.52 9.83
C ILE A 38 -14.80 4.83 8.68
N VAL A 39 -14.55 3.53 8.46
CA VAL A 39 -15.14 2.77 7.35
C VAL A 39 -16.21 1.82 7.87
N GLY A 40 -15.91 1.07 8.93
CA GLY A 40 -16.80 0.03 9.45
C GLY A 40 -18.14 0.56 9.98
N ILE A 41 -18.14 1.65 10.76
CA ILE A 41 -19.39 2.23 11.31
C ILE A 41 -20.27 2.80 10.18
N PRO A 42 -19.77 3.66 9.27
CA PRO A 42 -20.60 4.11 8.15
C PRO A 42 -21.12 2.97 7.29
N LEU A 43 -20.32 1.93 7.08
CA LEU A 43 -20.73 0.73 6.35
C LEU A 43 -21.81 -0.05 7.12
N GLY A 44 -21.70 -0.20 8.44
CA GLY A 44 -22.72 -0.85 9.26
C GLY A 44 -24.05 -0.08 9.28
N ILE A 45 -23.99 1.25 9.42
CA ILE A 45 -25.17 2.13 9.33
C ILE A 45 -25.80 2.00 7.93
N ALA A 46 -24.97 1.98 6.90
CA ALA A 46 -25.39 1.78 5.52
C ALA A 46 -26.17 0.47 5.34
N PHE A 47 -25.69 -0.64 5.92
CA PHE A 47 -26.43 -1.90 5.86
C PHE A 47 -27.79 -1.84 6.56
N ILE A 48 -27.85 -1.23 7.75
CA ILE A 48 -29.09 -1.15 8.55
C ILE A 48 -30.13 -0.24 7.88
N VAL A 49 -29.74 0.98 7.49
CA VAL A 49 -30.66 1.99 6.92
C VAL A 49 -31.28 1.50 5.61
N PHE A 50 -30.51 0.76 4.81
CA PHE A 50 -30.98 0.29 3.51
C PHE A 50 -31.63 -1.09 3.54
N GLY A 51 -31.74 -1.72 4.73
CA GLY A 51 -32.37 -3.03 4.88
C GLY A 51 -31.71 -4.12 4.03
N LEU A 52 -30.41 -3.97 3.75
CA LEU A 52 -29.62 -5.01 3.10
C LEU A 52 -29.42 -6.13 4.13
N ASP A 53 -30.36 -7.07 4.13
CA ASP A 53 -30.30 -8.25 4.95
C ASP A 53 -29.04 -9.04 4.57
N LEU A 54 -28.02 -9.04 5.43
CA LEU A 54 -26.74 -9.74 5.20
C LEU A 54 -26.95 -11.26 5.00
N THR A 55 -28.11 -11.77 5.42
CA THR A 55 -28.63 -13.11 5.17
C THR A 55 -28.98 -13.39 3.71
N GLY A 56 -29.41 -12.39 2.93
CA GLY A 56 -29.66 -12.51 1.49
C GLY A 56 -28.38 -12.48 0.65
N LEU A 57 -27.46 -11.57 0.98
CA LEU A 57 -26.14 -11.48 0.32
C LEU A 57 -25.22 -12.69 0.60
N ALA A 58 -25.52 -13.51 1.61
CA ALA A 58 -24.82 -14.76 1.87
C ALA A 58 -25.11 -15.85 0.80
N GLN A 59 -26.18 -15.70 0.01
CA GLN A 59 -26.41 -16.55 -1.16
C GLN A 59 -25.65 -15.98 -2.36
N ALA A 60 -24.59 -16.68 -2.79
CA ALA A 60 -23.76 -16.31 -3.94
C ALA A 60 -24.55 -16.10 -5.26
N ARG A 61 -25.80 -16.56 -5.33
CA ARG A 61 -26.71 -16.41 -6.46
C ARG A 61 -27.18 -14.96 -6.64
N ASP A 62 -27.49 -14.27 -5.54
CA ASP A 62 -27.92 -12.86 -5.56
C ASP A 62 -26.75 -11.93 -5.92
N ILE A 63 -25.53 -12.23 -5.47
CA ILE A 63 -24.33 -11.43 -5.84
C ILE A 63 -24.10 -11.46 -7.36
N MET A 64 -24.34 -12.60 -8.00
CA MET A 64 -24.17 -12.77 -9.45
C MET A 64 -25.31 -12.08 -10.25
N GLU A 65 -26.52 -12.02 -9.71
CA GLU A 65 -27.65 -11.28 -10.31
C GLU A 65 -27.52 -9.76 -10.11
N LEU A 66 -27.05 -9.32 -8.95
CA LEU A 66 -26.70 -7.93 -8.63
C LEU A 66 -25.61 -7.38 -9.57
N LEU A 67 -24.66 -8.22 -10.00
CA LEU A 67 -23.62 -7.88 -10.99
C LEU A 67 -24.14 -7.78 -12.43
N ARG A 68 -25.30 -8.37 -12.77
CA ARG A 68 -25.88 -8.29 -14.12
C ARG A 68 -26.58 -6.96 -14.41
N HIS A 69 -27.11 -6.28 -13.39
CA HIS A 69 -27.79 -5.00 -13.52
C HIS A 69 -27.17 -3.92 -12.59
N PRO A 70 -25.89 -3.55 -12.79
CA PRO A 70 -25.19 -2.63 -11.91
C PRO A 70 -25.78 -1.21 -11.94
N SER A 71 -26.45 -0.81 -13.02
CA SER A 71 -27.04 0.53 -13.18
C SER A 71 -28.22 0.78 -12.24
N GLU A 72 -29.07 -0.22 -11.98
CA GLU A 72 -30.21 -0.09 -11.09
C GLU A 72 -29.76 0.01 -9.62
N LEU A 73 -28.76 -0.79 -9.23
CA LEU A 73 -28.10 -0.67 -7.92
C LEU A 73 -27.41 0.67 -7.74
N LEU A 74 -26.64 1.11 -8.74
CA LEU A 74 -25.90 2.36 -8.65
C LEU A 74 -26.88 3.54 -8.49
N SER A 75 -28.00 3.55 -9.22
CA SER A 75 -28.99 4.62 -9.13
C SER A 75 -29.72 4.66 -7.78
N LYS A 76 -30.04 3.49 -7.21
CA LYS A 76 -30.77 3.37 -5.94
C LYS A 76 -29.88 3.59 -4.71
N TYR A 77 -28.59 3.25 -4.82
CA TYR A 77 -27.62 3.31 -3.73
C TYR A 77 -26.48 4.32 -3.98
N MET A 78 -26.62 5.25 -4.93
CA MET A 78 -25.56 6.16 -5.34
C MET A 78 -25.00 6.98 -4.17
N GLY A 79 -25.89 7.55 -3.36
CA GLY A 79 -25.50 8.35 -2.19
C GLY A 79 -24.75 7.53 -1.14
N LEU A 80 -25.11 6.26 -1.00
CA LEU A 80 -24.46 5.32 -0.09
C LEU A 80 -23.07 4.91 -0.59
N ALA A 81 -22.99 4.55 -1.86
CA ALA A 81 -21.73 4.22 -2.52
C ALA A 81 -20.75 5.40 -2.45
N LEU A 82 -21.24 6.63 -2.66
CA LEU A 82 -20.46 7.84 -2.52
C LEU A 82 -19.99 8.06 -1.07
N LEU A 83 -20.87 7.88 -0.09
CA LEU A 83 -20.53 8.03 1.33
C LEU A 83 -19.44 7.02 1.74
N VAL A 84 -19.62 5.75 1.41
CA VAL A 84 -18.63 4.69 1.69
C VAL A 84 -17.31 4.99 0.99
N LEU A 85 -17.35 5.41 -0.28
CA LEU A 85 -16.14 5.76 -1.04
C LEU A 85 -15.39 6.94 -0.40
N VAL A 86 -16.10 8.00 -0.02
CA VAL A 86 -15.51 9.18 0.63
C VAL A 86 -14.92 8.82 2.00
N SER A 87 -15.65 8.06 2.82
CA SER A 87 -15.15 7.55 4.11
C SER A 87 -13.89 6.71 3.92
N PHE A 88 -13.88 5.84 2.91
CA PHE A 88 -12.72 5.00 2.60
C PHE A 88 -11.52 5.81 2.13
N LEU A 89 -11.72 6.80 1.25
CA LEU A 89 -10.67 7.70 0.80
C LEU A 89 -10.11 8.55 1.95
N LEU A 90 -10.97 9.06 2.82
CA LEU A 90 -10.55 9.82 4.01
C LEU A 90 -9.73 8.94 4.94
N TYR A 91 -10.17 7.71 5.19
CA TYR A 91 -9.41 6.73 5.97
C TYR A 91 -8.03 6.47 5.37
N ILE A 92 -7.94 6.22 4.05
CA ILE A 92 -6.65 6.02 3.36
C ILE A 92 -5.75 7.26 3.55
N LEU A 93 -6.28 8.46 3.33
CA LEU A 93 -5.50 9.69 3.46
C LEU A 93 -4.99 9.87 4.90
N ALA A 94 -5.85 9.67 5.90
CA ALA A 94 -5.49 9.78 7.30
C ALA A 94 -4.42 8.77 7.68
N ILE A 95 -4.56 7.50 7.27
CA ILE A 95 -3.62 6.46 7.65
C ILE A 95 -2.29 6.58 6.93
N THR A 96 -2.29 6.92 5.65
CA THR A 96 -1.05 7.14 4.90
C THR A 96 -0.29 8.33 5.47
N THR A 97 -0.98 9.40 5.85
CA THR A 97 -0.37 10.57 6.51
C THR A 97 0.24 10.21 7.86
N ALA A 98 -0.51 9.51 8.72
CA ALA A 98 -0.02 9.07 10.03
C ALA A 98 1.16 8.08 9.89
N GLY A 99 1.05 7.13 8.95
CA GLY A 99 2.10 6.15 8.66
C GLY A 99 3.39 6.81 8.17
N LEU A 100 3.30 7.76 7.24
CA LEU A 100 4.45 8.54 6.77
C LEU A 100 5.08 9.36 7.90
N PHE A 101 4.28 9.94 8.79
CA PHE A 101 4.77 10.68 9.95
C PHE A 101 5.55 9.78 10.93
N VAL A 102 4.99 8.62 11.26
CA VAL A 102 5.67 7.63 12.12
C VAL A 102 6.94 7.12 11.46
N PHE A 103 6.89 6.86 10.15
CA PHE A 103 8.04 6.41 9.38
C PHE A 103 9.15 7.47 9.35
N ALA A 104 8.81 8.75 9.11
CA ALA A 104 9.75 9.87 9.18
C ALA A 104 10.44 9.97 10.56
N GLY A 105 9.67 9.87 11.65
CA GLY A 105 10.21 9.86 13.01
C GLY A 105 11.14 8.67 13.27
N ALA A 106 10.80 7.49 12.75
CA ALA A 106 11.63 6.29 12.89
C ALA A 106 12.96 6.45 12.14
N ILE A 107 12.92 6.93 10.89
CA ILE A 107 14.14 7.20 10.10
C ILE A 107 15.04 8.21 10.82
N GLY A 108 14.47 9.33 11.29
CA GLY A 108 15.25 10.38 11.91
C GLY A 108 15.90 9.97 13.24
N THR A 109 15.18 9.20 14.05
CA THR A 109 15.71 8.67 15.32
C THR A 109 16.76 7.59 15.11
N ILE A 110 16.56 6.67 14.16
CA ILE A 110 17.55 5.66 13.80
C ILE A 110 18.80 6.34 13.24
N GLY A 111 18.63 7.24 12.27
CA GLY A 111 19.73 7.93 11.62
C GLY A 111 20.57 8.76 12.59
N ARG A 112 19.94 9.48 13.54
CA ARG A 112 20.69 10.14 14.62
C ARG A 112 21.42 9.18 15.55
N SER A 113 20.83 8.02 15.82
CA SER A 113 21.45 7.00 16.67
C SER A 113 22.66 6.34 16.01
N VAL A 114 22.79 6.41 14.69
CA VAL A 114 24.00 6.02 13.95
C VAL A 114 25.14 7.01 14.19
N TYR A 115 24.84 8.31 14.26
CA TYR A 115 25.85 9.36 14.52
C TYR A 115 26.24 9.48 16.00
N ASP A 116 25.27 9.36 16.92
CA ASP A 116 25.50 9.47 18.36
C ASP A 116 24.83 8.29 19.11
N PRO A 117 25.54 7.16 19.28
CA PRO A 117 25.00 5.97 19.94
C PRO A 117 24.65 6.17 21.42
N ALA A 118 25.24 7.18 22.07
CA ALA A 118 25.06 7.45 23.50
C ALA A 118 23.72 8.16 23.79
N ARG A 119 23.08 8.76 22.79
CA ARG A 119 21.79 9.42 22.94
C ARG A 119 20.66 8.41 23.20
N LYS A 120 19.99 8.58 24.33
CA LYS A 120 18.78 7.82 24.67
C LYS A 120 17.61 8.31 23.81
N PHE A 121 16.69 7.40 23.49
CA PHE A 121 15.45 7.77 22.79
C PHE A 121 14.61 8.71 23.67
N SER A 122 13.99 9.69 23.04
CA SER A 122 13.04 10.60 23.68
C SER A 122 11.91 10.89 22.70
N MET A 123 10.67 10.93 23.21
CA MET A 123 9.52 11.25 22.35
C MET A 123 9.63 12.63 21.75
N LYS A 124 10.19 13.61 22.47
CA LYS A 124 10.41 14.96 21.93
C LYS A 124 11.30 14.91 20.69
N LEU A 125 12.40 14.16 20.77
CA LEU A 125 13.33 13.96 19.65
C LEU A 125 12.63 13.28 18.45
N PHE A 126 11.78 12.29 18.72
CA PHE A 126 11.01 11.59 17.68
C PHE A 126 10.08 12.53 16.91
N PHE A 127 9.28 13.34 17.63
CA PHE A 127 8.35 14.29 17.00
C PHE A 127 9.09 15.42 16.27
N ASP A 128 10.19 15.91 16.81
CA ASP A 128 11.01 16.94 16.18
C ASP A 128 11.61 16.43 14.85
N GLU A 129 12.15 15.21 14.85
CA GLU A 129 12.66 14.58 13.63
C GLU A 129 11.56 14.22 12.62
N ALA A 130 10.43 13.70 13.11
CA ALA A 130 9.28 13.41 12.27
C ALA A 130 8.84 14.66 11.52
N ARG A 131 8.66 15.79 12.20
CA ARG A 131 8.27 17.06 11.55
C ARG A 131 9.29 17.56 10.54
N LYS A 132 10.59 17.44 10.82
CA LYS A 132 11.66 17.88 9.91
C LYS A 132 11.65 17.06 8.61
N ILE A 133 11.52 15.73 8.71
CA ILE A 133 11.66 14.81 7.58
C ILE A 133 10.32 14.56 6.87
N PHE A 134 9.20 14.83 7.52
CA PHE A 134 7.86 14.51 7.01
C PHE A 134 7.58 15.09 5.62
N PHE A 135 7.79 16.40 5.41
CA PHE A 135 7.50 17.02 4.12
C PHE A 135 8.40 16.51 2.98
N PRO A 136 9.74 16.46 3.13
CA PRO A 136 10.61 15.85 2.13
C PRO A 136 10.22 14.40 1.79
N LEU A 137 9.90 13.60 2.83
CA LEU A 137 9.54 12.21 2.66
C LEU A 137 8.19 12.06 1.95
N MET A 138 7.19 12.85 2.33
CA MET A 138 5.87 12.87 1.69
C MET A 138 6.00 13.21 0.20
N TRP A 139 6.78 14.23 -0.16
CA TRP A 139 6.97 14.61 -1.55
C TRP A 139 7.69 13.53 -2.36
N PHE A 140 8.71 12.91 -1.78
CA PHE A 140 9.40 11.78 -2.37
C PHE A 140 8.48 10.57 -2.56
N SER A 141 7.68 10.22 -1.56
CA SER A 141 6.71 9.12 -1.63
C SER A 141 5.63 9.38 -2.69
N LEU A 142 5.14 10.62 -2.81
CA LEU A 142 4.20 11.01 -3.86
C LEU A 142 4.82 10.86 -5.26
N LEU A 143 6.05 11.34 -5.45
CA LEU A 143 6.76 11.21 -6.71
C LEU A 143 6.99 9.74 -7.09
N MET A 144 7.46 8.93 -6.14
CA MET A 144 7.65 7.49 -6.35
C MET A 144 6.33 6.78 -6.63
N GLY A 145 5.24 7.17 -5.96
CA GLY A 145 3.91 6.67 -6.23
C GLY A 145 3.45 6.98 -7.65
N LEU A 146 3.67 8.21 -8.14
CA LEU A 146 3.35 8.60 -9.51
C LEU A 146 4.15 7.77 -10.54
N VAL A 147 5.46 7.63 -10.33
CA VAL A 147 6.32 6.79 -11.18
C VAL A 147 5.81 5.36 -11.21
N PHE A 148 5.43 4.80 -10.06
CA PHE A 148 4.90 3.45 -9.97
C PHE A 148 3.57 3.28 -10.72
N ILE A 149 2.66 4.27 -10.64
CA ILE A 149 1.40 4.29 -11.39
C ILE A 149 1.68 4.25 -12.90
N VAL A 150 2.62 5.05 -13.39
CA VAL A 150 3.00 5.07 -14.82
C VAL A 150 3.53 3.70 -15.26
N ILE A 151 4.42 3.08 -14.47
CA ILE A 151 4.97 1.76 -14.79
C ILE A 151 3.87 0.69 -14.76
N ALA A 152 3.00 0.70 -13.73
CA ALA A 152 1.89 -0.23 -13.61
C ALA A 152 0.90 -0.11 -14.79
N PHE A 153 0.65 1.12 -15.27
CA PHE A 153 -0.16 1.36 -16.46
C PHE A 153 0.45 0.70 -17.71
N PHE A 154 1.74 0.89 -17.97
CA PHE A 154 2.41 0.23 -19.10
C PHE A 154 2.44 -1.29 -18.98
N LEU A 155 2.66 -1.83 -17.78
CA LEU A 155 2.55 -3.27 -17.50
C LEU A 155 1.14 -3.79 -17.82
N GLY A 156 0.10 -3.05 -17.44
CA GLY A 156 -1.29 -3.36 -17.74
C GLY A 156 -1.57 -3.39 -19.25
N LEU A 157 -1.05 -2.39 -20.00
CA LEU A 157 -1.15 -2.36 -21.46
C LEU A 157 -0.46 -3.57 -22.11
N LEU A 158 0.72 -3.96 -21.64
CA LEU A 158 1.41 -5.16 -22.12
C LEU A 158 0.59 -6.42 -21.81
N GLY A 159 -0.02 -6.51 -20.63
CA GLY A 159 -0.96 -7.59 -20.27
C GLY A 159 -2.15 -7.69 -21.23
N GLY A 160 -2.76 -6.56 -21.58
CA GLY A 160 -3.82 -6.50 -22.58
C GLY A 160 -3.35 -6.92 -23.98
N GLY A 161 -2.16 -6.48 -24.39
CA GLY A 161 -1.55 -6.87 -25.67
C GLY A 161 -1.26 -8.38 -25.74
N VAL A 162 -0.72 -8.96 -24.67
CA VAL A 162 -0.52 -10.42 -24.56
C VAL A 162 -1.85 -11.16 -24.70
N ALA A 163 -2.90 -10.71 -24.01
CA ALA A 163 -4.21 -11.34 -24.11
C ALA A 163 -4.75 -11.34 -25.54
N ALA A 164 -4.58 -10.23 -26.28
CA ALA A 164 -4.97 -10.14 -27.68
C ALA A 164 -4.18 -11.12 -28.59
N ILE A 165 -2.86 -11.25 -28.39
CA ILE A 165 -2.02 -12.21 -29.13
C ILE A 165 -2.47 -13.65 -28.85
N VAL A 166 -2.70 -13.99 -27.58
CA VAL A 166 -3.14 -15.33 -27.18
C VAL A 166 -4.51 -15.66 -27.77
N GLN A 167 -5.42 -14.69 -27.79
CA GLN A 167 -6.74 -14.86 -28.42
C GLN A 167 -6.63 -15.05 -29.93
N GLY A 168 -5.73 -14.32 -30.59
CA GLY A 168 -5.41 -14.52 -32.01
C GLY A 168 -4.85 -15.91 -32.30
N ALA A 169 -3.88 -16.38 -31.50
CA ALA A 169 -3.29 -17.71 -31.64
C ALA A 169 -4.32 -18.84 -31.42
N ARG A 170 -5.29 -18.62 -30.53
CA ARG A 170 -6.37 -19.59 -30.24
C ARG A 170 -7.27 -19.86 -31.44
N SER A 171 -7.37 -18.89 -32.36
CA SER A 171 -8.10 -19.08 -33.62
C SER A 171 -7.39 -20.02 -34.60
N GLN A 172 -6.08 -20.25 -34.41
CA GLN A 172 -5.27 -21.12 -35.26
C GLN A 172 -5.04 -22.49 -34.61
N ASP A 173 -4.50 -22.51 -33.38
CA ASP A 173 -4.21 -23.75 -32.63
C ASP A 173 -4.35 -23.51 -31.12
N SER A 174 -5.13 -24.36 -30.45
CA SER A 174 -5.35 -24.30 -29.01
C SER A 174 -4.10 -24.60 -28.18
N THR A 175 -3.20 -25.44 -28.69
CA THR A 175 -1.94 -25.80 -28.00
C THR A 175 -0.97 -24.64 -28.03
N LEU A 176 -0.85 -23.98 -29.18
CA LEU A 176 -0.02 -22.79 -29.34
C LEU A 176 -0.49 -21.63 -28.44
N ALA A 177 -1.81 -21.41 -28.38
CA ALA A 177 -2.39 -20.38 -27.53
C ALA A 177 -2.11 -20.62 -26.04
N LEU A 178 -2.22 -21.88 -25.59
CA LEU A 178 -1.95 -22.24 -24.19
C LEU A 178 -0.46 -22.05 -23.86
N PHE A 179 0.44 -22.48 -24.74
CA PHE A 179 1.88 -22.24 -24.59
C PHE A 179 2.21 -20.74 -24.50
N LEU A 180 1.74 -19.94 -25.45
CA LEU A 180 1.98 -18.50 -25.46
C LEU A 180 1.39 -17.81 -24.23
N GLY A 181 0.19 -18.21 -23.80
CA GLY A 181 -0.46 -17.67 -22.60
C GLY A 181 0.36 -17.91 -21.34
N ILE A 182 0.80 -19.15 -21.10
CA ILE A 182 1.66 -19.48 -19.95
C ILE A 182 2.99 -18.73 -20.05
N PHE A 183 3.65 -18.77 -21.21
CA PHE A 183 4.95 -18.12 -21.40
C PHE A 183 4.90 -16.61 -21.12
N PHE A 184 3.95 -15.89 -21.73
CA PHE A 184 3.84 -14.45 -21.54
C PHE A 184 3.33 -14.06 -20.15
N SER A 185 2.47 -14.86 -19.52
CA SER A 185 2.04 -14.60 -18.12
C SER A 185 3.21 -14.71 -17.14
N LEU A 186 4.07 -15.73 -17.29
CA LEU A 186 5.27 -15.89 -16.48
C LEU A 186 6.27 -14.76 -16.73
N LEU A 187 6.44 -14.34 -17.99
CA LEU A 187 7.29 -13.21 -18.35
C LEU A 187 6.80 -11.91 -17.70
N LEU A 188 5.49 -11.61 -17.80
CA LEU A 188 4.89 -10.44 -17.15
C LEU A 188 5.01 -10.49 -15.63
N ALA A 189 4.82 -11.66 -15.02
CA ALA A 189 5.00 -11.83 -13.59
C ALA A 189 6.45 -11.55 -13.15
N LEU A 190 7.45 -12.06 -13.88
CA LEU A 190 8.86 -11.79 -13.62
C LEU A 190 9.20 -10.30 -13.78
N LEU A 191 8.65 -9.64 -14.81
CA LEU A 191 8.85 -8.21 -15.04
C LEU A 191 8.22 -7.39 -13.90
N ALA A 192 6.99 -7.72 -13.50
CA ALA A 192 6.31 -7.07 -12.39
C ALA A 192 7.10 -7.22 -11.07
N ILE A 193 7.57 -8.43 -10.73
CA ILE A 193 8.40 -8.66 -9.54
C ILE A 193 9.69 -7.84 -9.62
N SER A 194 10.36 -7.82 -10.77
CA SER A 194 11.60 -7.05 -10.97
C SER A 194 11.39 -5.55 -10.78
N VAL A 195 10.29 -5.01 -11.31
CA VAL A 195 9.89 -3.60 -11.12
C VAL A 195 9.60 -3.31 -9.66
N ILE A 196 8.87 -4.19 -8.95
CA ILE A 196 8.57 -4.01 -7.53
C ILE A 196 9.86 -4.00 -6.71
N LEU A 197 10.78 -4.94 -6.95
CA LEU A 197 12.08 -4.98 -6.26
C LEU A 197 12.92 -3.74 -6.55
N GLY A 198 12.97 -3.29 -7.81
CA GLY A 198 13.64 -2.05 -8.19
C GLY A 198 13.04 -0.82 -7.50
N ALA A 199 11.71 -0.72 -7.46
CA ALA A 199 11.01 0.37 -6.80
C ALA A 199 11.28 0.38 -5.28
N ILE A 200 11.28 -0.78 -4.62
CA ILE A 200 11.63 -0.92 -3.22
C ILE A 200 13.09 -0.46 -3.00
N ALA A 201 14.03 -0.92 -3.83
CA ALA A 201 15.44 -0.55 -3.72
C ALA A 201 15.65 0.97 -3.86
N VAL A 202 15.04 1.59 -4.88
CA VAL A 202 15.09 3.05 -5.10
C VAL A 202 14.45 3.80 -3.94
N THR A 203 13.33 3.31 -3.42
CA THR A 203 12.64 3.95 -2.28
C THR A 203 13.51 3.90 -1.03
N VAL A 204 14.07 2.75 -0.68
CA VAL A 204 14.95 2.59 0.49
C VAL A 204 16.19 3.48 0.36
N TYR A 205 16.82 3.49 -0.81
CA TYR A 205 18.00 4.32 -1.05
C TYR A 205 17.69 5.82 -1.04
N GLY A 206 16.58 6.22 -1.66
CA GLY A 206 16.12 7.61 -1.67
C GLY A 206 15.79 8.12 -0.27
N VAL A 207 15.15 7.29 0.55
CA VAL A 207 14.91 7.58 1.97
C VAL A 207 16.22 7.79 2.74
N ALA A 208 17.21 6.93 2.53
CA ALA A 208 18.51 7.07 3.17
C ALA A 208 19.20 8.39 2.76
N ILE A 209 19.19 8.74 1.47
CA ILE A 209 19.76 10.01 0.99
C ILE A 209 19.03 11.21 1.60
N LEU A 210 17.70 11.18 1.65
CA LEU A 210 16.91 12.26 2.24
C LEU A 210 17.26 12.51 3.69
N PHE A 211 17.63 11.47 4.43
CA PHE A 211 18.11 11.63 5.80
C PHE A 211 19.56 12.14 5.86
N PHE A 212 20.49 11.49 5.17
CA PHE A 212 21.92 11.81 5.30
C PHE A 212 22.34 13.12 4.63
N LYS A 213 21.51 13.67 3.74
CA LYS A 213 21.76 14.95 3.06
C LYS A 213 21.02 16.13 3.71
N ALA A 214 20.13 15.89 4.69
CA ALA A 214 19.31 16.91 5.37
C ALA A 214 19.87 17.32 6.74
#